data_AF-A0A7V8YBS8-F1
#
_entry.id   AF-A0A7V8YBS8-F1
#
_cell.length_a   1.000
_cell.length_b   1.000
_cell.length_c   1.000
_cell.angle_alpha   90.00
_cell.angle_beta   90.00
_cell.angle_gamma   90.00
#
_symmetry.space_group_name_H-M   'P 1'
#
loop_
_entity.id
_entity.type
_entity.pdbx_description
1 polymer ?
#
loop_
_entity_poly.entity_id
_entity_poly.type
_entity_poly.pdbx_seq_one_letter_code
_entity_poly.pdbx_strand_id
1 'polypeptide(L)'
;STQAERLGFLLVLPDGTVDGNALRFWNATPACCDFAGTGVDDVGYLSGLVDEMEAAFPVDPARVSFVGHSNGSFMAYRMACEVPERIAAIAGLAGSTWKDAEDCAVDGPVAALHVHGDLDDTILYDGSPYYPSAEETIGRWAEKAGCEGEPVVVDEQDFDDAVAGAETVRSEWQGCERDVALWKMTGSGHIPFVTPAFQAELAEWVLEAGGP
;
A
#
# COMPACT_ATOMS: atom_id res chain seq x y z
N SER A 1 16.23 12.64 0.89
CA SER A 1 16.34 11.17 1.06
C SER A 1 17.26 10.68 -0.04
N THR A 2 18.28 9.86 0.25
CA THR A 2 19.24 9.37 -0.75
C THR A 2 18.55 8.58 -1.87
N GLN A 3 17.42 7.93 -1.58
CA GLN A 3 16.60 7.21 -2.55
C GLN A 3 15.84 8.19 -3.47
N ALA A 4 15.18 9.19 -2.90
CA ALA A 4 14.44 10.22 -3.64
C ALA A 4 15.33 11.00 -4.61
N GLU A 5 16.53 11.39 -4.16
CA GLU A 5 17.51 12.07 -5.01
C GLU A 5 18.06 11.16 -6.11
N ARG A 6 18.27 9.87 -5.81
CA ARG A 6 18.79 8.88 -6.78
C ARG A 6 17.77 8.54 -7.86
N LEU A 7 16.52 8.34 -7.48
CA LEU A 7 15.46 7.86 -8.35
C LEU A 7 14.60 9.00 -8.94
N GLY A 8 14.81 10.24 -8.49
CA GLY A 8 14.23 11.42 -9.11
C GLY A 8 12.75 11.64 -8.77
N PHE A 9 12.33 11.35 -7.53
CA PHE A 9 10.95 11.57 -7.08
C PHE A 9 10.88 12.56 -5.91
N LEU A 10 9.70 13.16 -5.71
CA LEU A 10 9.40 13.94 -4.52
C LEU A 10 8.82 13.02 -3.45
N LEU A 11 9.40 13.06 -2.26
CA LEU A 11 8.88 12.34 -1.09
C LEU A 11 8.10 13.31 -0.21
N VAL A 12 6.83 13.02 0.01
CA VAL A 12 5.96 13.78 0.91
C VAL A 12 5.53 12.86 2.04
N LEU A 13 5.68 13.33 3.28
CA LEU A 13 5.37 12.59 4.50
C LEU A 13 4.33 13.38 5.31
N PRO A 14 3.03 13.28 4.96
CA PRO A 14 1.99 14.02 5.66
C PRO A 14 1.71 13.45 7.05
N ASP A 15 1.26 14.32 7.94
CA ASP A 15 0.83 13.97 9.28
C ASP A 15 -0.70 13.77 9.31
N GLY A 16 -1.15 12.62 9.81
CA GLY A 16 -2.56 12.39 10.10
C GLY A 16 -3.07 13.16 11.33
N THR A 17 -4.38 13.11 11.54
CA THR A 17 -5.06 13.75 12.67
C THR A 17 -4.62 13.15 14.01
N VAL A 18 -4.54 13.96 15.07
CA VAL A 18 -4.18 13.52 16.41
C VAL A 18 -5.44 13.16 17.22
N ASP A 19 -5.48 11.96 17.78
CA ASP A 19 -6.58 11.46 18.61
C ASP A 19 -6.51 11.97 20.06
N GLY A 20 -7.48 11.55 20.89
CA GLY A 20 -7.52 11.90 22.31
C GLY A 20 -6.35 11.36 23.16
N ASN A 21 -5.57 10.42 22.62
CA ASN A 21 -4.38 9.84 23.25
C ASN A 21 -3.07 10.45 22.72
N ALA A 22 -3.15 11.52 21.93
CA ALA A 22 -2.02 12.15 21.26
C ALA A 22 -1.31 11.26 20.21
N LEU A 23 -2.02 10.28 19.65
CA LEU A 23 -1.56 9.43 18.56
C LEU A 23 -2.11 9.93 17.22
N ARG A 24 -1.28 9.86 16.17
CA ARG A 24 -1.74 10.18 14.82
C ARG A 24 -2.48 8.99 14.21
N PHE A 25 -3.54 9.27 13.46
CA PHE A 25 -4.29 8.29 12.71
C PHE A 25 -4.75 8.84 11.37
N TRP A 26 -5.10 7.92 10.49
CA TRP A 26 -5.88 8.10 9.27
C TRP A 26 -7.26 7.48 9.49
N ASN A 27 -8.29 8.23 9.14
CA ASN A 27 -9.61 7.71 8.87
C ASN A 27 -9.56 6.92 7.57
N ALA A 28 -9.12 5.66 7.63
CA ALA A 28 -8.92 4.81 6.47
C ALA A 28 -10.09 3.85 6.26
N THR A 29 -10.35 2.94 7.19
CA THR A 29 -11.54 2.07 7.15
C THR A 29 -12.09 1.90 8.56
N PRO A 30 -13.31 1.37 8.74
CA PRO A 30 -13.84 1.07 10.08
C PRO A 30 -12.96 0.13 10.91
N ALA A 31 -12.08 -0.65 10.27
CA ALA A 31 -11.16 -1.54 10.97
C ALA A 31 -10.09 -0.80 11.78
N CYS A 32 -9.55 0.30 11.25
CA CYS A 32 -8.51 1.08 11.90
C CYS A 32 -8.37 2.47 11.24
N CYS A 33 -8.02 3.53 11.95
CA CYS A 33 -7.80 3.68 13.40
C CYS A 33 -8.53 4.92 13.93
N ASP A 34 -9.52 5.40 13.19
CA ASP A 34 -10.47 6.41 13.65
C ASP A 34 -11.51 5.79 14.59
N PHE A 35 -11.06 5.28 15.73
CA PHE A 35 -11.92 4.58 16.70
C PHE A 35 -12.96 5.49 17.36
N ALA A 36 -12.74 6.80 17.31
CA ALA A 36 -13.70 7.79 17.79
C ALA A 36 -14.76 8.14 16.73
N GLY A 37 -14.62 7.66 15.50
CA GLY A 37 -15.52 7.99 14.40
C GLY A 37 -15.58 9.48 14.14
N THR A 38 -14.44 10.15 14.15
CA THR A 38 -14.34 11.60 13.96
C THR A 38 -14.90 12.05 12.63
N GLY A 39 -14.86 11.19 11.62
CA GLY A 39 -15.33 11.51 10.27
C GLY A 39 -14.43 12.52 9.57
N VAL A 40 -13.16 12.61 9.98
CA VAL A 40 -12.18 13.48 9.32
C VAL A 40 -11.98 13.05 7.87
N ASP A 41 -11.92 14.04 6.98
CA ASP A 41 -11.77 13.83 5.54
C ASP A 41 -10.29 13.76 5.14
N ASP A 42 -9.67 12.61 5.41
CA ASP A 42 -8.28 12.37 5.05
C ASP A 42 -8.08 12.17 3.54
N VAL A 43 -9.11 11.73 2.80
CA VAL A 43 -9.06 11.64 1.32
C VAL A 43 -8.96 13.05 0.72
N GLY A 44 -9.79 13.97 1.19
CA GLY A 44 -9.74 15.38 0.79
C GLY A 44 -8.42 16.05 1.16
N TYR A 45 -7.90 15.80 2.37
CA TYR A 45 -6.60 16.32 2.80
C TYR A 45 -5.45 15.83 1.92
N LEU A 46 -5.34 14.53 1.68
CA LEU A 46 -4.26 13.95 0.88
C LEU A 46 -4.38 14.35 -0.61
N SER A 47 -5.58 14.41 -1.15
CA SER A 47 -5.81 14.90 -2.53
C SER A 47 -5.41 16.37 -2.68
N GLY A 48 -5.74 17.21 -1.70
CA GLY A 48 -5.34 18.61 -1.69
C GLY A 48 -3.82 18.80 -1.57
N LEU A 49 -3.13 17.90 -0.87
CA LEU A 49 -1.68 17.91 -0.79
C LEU A 49 -1.03 17.54 -2.14
N VAL A 50 -1.61 16.58 -2.87
CA VAL A 50 -1.18 16.28 -4.24
C VAL A 50 -1.34 17.52 -5.14
N ASP A 51 -2.50 18.19 -5.07
CA ASP A 51 -2.75 19.42 -5.84
C ASP A 51 -1.72 20.53 -5.50
N GLU A 52 -1.35 20.69 -4.22
CA GLU A 52 -0.33 21.66 -3.79
C GLU A 52 1.07 21.31 -4.37
N MET A 53 1.42 20.03 -4.37
CA MET A 53 2.70 19.55 -4.92
C MET A 53 2.78 19.73 -6.43
N GLU A 54 1.70 19.44 -7.16
CA GLU A 54 1.57 19.69 -8.61
C GLU A 54 1.67 21.17 -8.97
N ALA A 55 1.14 22.05 -8.12
CA ALA A 55 1.23 23.48 -8.33
C ALA A 55 2.64 24.03 -8.02
N ALA A 56 3.33 23.46 -7.03
CA ALA A 56 4.61 23.96 -6.54
C ALA A 56 5.83 23.39 -7.27
N PHE A 57 5.73 22.19 -7.84
CA PHE A 57 6.84 21.46 -8.45
C PHE A 57 6.47 20.87 -9.82
N PRO A 58 7.44 20.67 -10.73
CA PRO A 58 7.20 20.04 -12.02
C PRO A 58 7.07 18.52 -11.88
N VAL A 59 6.01 18.06 -11.21
CA VAL A 59 5.66 16.64 -11.09
C VAL A 59 4.74 16.21 -12.23
N ASP A 60 4.79 14.93 -12.57
CA ASP A 60 3.85 14.33 -13.52
C ASP A 60 2.59 13.86 -12.75
N PRO A 61 1.41 14.45 -13.03
CA PRO A 61 0.17 14.06 -12.35
C PRO A 61 -0.25 12.61 -12.64
N ALA A 62 0.28 11.99 -13.71
CA ALA A 62 0.05 10.59 -14.01
C ALA A 62 0.93 9.62 -13.17
N ARG A 63 1.85 10.14 -12.35
CA ARG A 63 2.84 9.36 -11.59
C ARG A 63 2.79 9.64 -10.08
N VAL A 64 1.58 9.73 -9.55
CA VAL A 64 1.34 9.88 -8.10
C VAL A 64 1.12 8.50 -7.48
N SER A 65 1.83 8.22 -6.39
CA SER A 65 1.74 6.93 -5.70
C SER A 65 1.62 7.11 -4.19
N PHE A 66 0.89 6.19 -3.55
CA PHE A 66 0.75 6.16 -2.09
C PHE A 66 1.41 4.92 -1.52
N VAL A 67 2.29 5.13 -0.55
CA VAL A 67 2.95 4.05 0.19
C VAL A 67 2.62 4.20 1.67
N GLY A 68 2.24 3.12 2.33
CA GLY A 68 1.81 3.18 3.72
C GLY A 68 2.06 1.90 4.50
N HIS A 69 2.28 2.05 5.80
CA HIS A 69 2.40 0.95 6.77
C HIS A 69 1.21 0.94 7.72
N SER A 70 0.69 -0.24 8.06
CA SER A 70 -0.39 -0.41 9.02
C SER A 70 -1.62 0.43 8.62
N ASN A 71 -2.08 1.35 9.47
CA ASN A 71 -3.14 2.30 9.14
C ASN A 71 -2.90 3.10 7.85
N GLY A 72 -1.64 3.43 7.55
CA GLY A 72 -1.27 4.08 6.29
C GLY A 72 -1.46 3.16 5.08
N SER A 73 -1.29 1.85 5.22
CA SER A 73 -1.62 0.89 4.15
C SER A 73 -3.12 0.85 3.90
N PHE A 74 -3.95 0.85 4.95
CA PHE A 74 -5.39 1.01 4.78
C PHE A 74 -5.73 2.32 4.06
N MET A 75 -5.05 3.41 4.42
CA MET A 75 -5.28 4.71 3.79
C MET A 75 -4.87 4.71 2.31
N ALA A 76 -3.75 4.07 1.96
CA ALA A 76 -3.32 3.93 0.56
C ALA A 76 -4.36 3.17 -0.26
N TYR A 77 -4.91 2.06 0.25
CA TYR A 77 -6.00 1.35 -0.40
C TYR A 77 -7.26 2.20 -0.52
N ARG A 78 -7.65 2.94 0.52
CA ARG A 78 -8.80 3.85 0.47
C ARG A 78 -8.61 4.94 -0.59
N MET A 79 -7.42 5.54 -0.67
CA MET A 79 -7.10 6.53 -1.70
C MET A 79 -7.32 5.94 -3.09
N ALA A 80 -6.81 4.72 -3.34
CA ALA A 80 -7.01 4.04 -4.61
C ALA A 80 -8.49 3.64 -4.86
N CYS A 81 -9.30 3.47 -3.81
CA CYS A 81 -10.74 3.23 -3.92
C CYS A 81 -11.55 4.50 -4.24
N GLU A 82 -11.16 5.66 -3.74
CA GLU A 82 -11.98 6.88 -3.83
C GLU A 82 -11.52 7.85 -4.92
N VAL A 83 -10.23 7.86 -5.28
CA VAL A 83 -9.65 8.72 -6.32
C VAL A 83 -8.70 7.94 -7.26
N PRO A 84 -9.13 6.80 -7.82
CA PRO A 84 -8.30 5.92 -8.65
C PRO A 84 -7.67 6.65 -9.85
N GLU A 85 -8.35 7.64 -10.42
CA GLU A 85 -7.87 8.40 -11.58
C GLU A 85 -6.65 9.27 -11.29
N ARG A 86 -6.35 9.50 -10.01
CA ARG A 86 -5.20 10.29 -9.54
C ARG A 86 -4.03 9.43 -9.12
N ILE A 87 -4.15 8.10 -9.11
CA ILE A 87 -3.17 7.23 -8.47
C ILE A 87 -2.64 6.22 -9.48
N ALA A 88 -1.33 6.27 -9.71
CA ALA A 88 -0.64 5.37 -10.60
C ALA A 88 -0.39 4.01 -9.92
N ALA A 89 0.07 4.06 -8.66
CA ALA A 89 0.39 2.86 -7.89
C ALA A 89 0.17 3.05 -6.38
N ILE A 90 -0.11 1.95 -5.69
CA ILE A 90 -0.09 1.88 -4.24
C ILE A 90 0.83 0.75 -3.76
N ALA A 91 1.47 0.96 -2.61
CA ALA A 91 2.14 -0.10 -1.88
C ALA A 91 1.76 -0.08 -0.39
N GLY A 92 1.14 -1.16 0.06
CA GLY A 92 0.73 -1.32 1.45
C GLY A 92 1.60 -2.34 2.19
N LEU A 93 2.15 -1.97 3.34
CA LEU A 93 2.82 -2.89 4.27
C LEU A 93 1.96 -3.11 5.51
N ALA A 94 1.71 -4.37 5.89
CA ALA A 94 1.07 -4.75 7.15
C ALA A 94 -0.31 -4.09 7.38
N GLY A 95 -1.10 -3.89 6.32
CA GLY A 95 -2.44 -3.32 6.38
C GLY A 95 -3.45 -4.15 5.60
N SER A 96 -4.60 -3.58 5.25
CA SER A 96 -5.61 -4.24 4.42
C SER A 96 -6.53 -3.20 3.78
N THR A 97 -7.69 -3.60 3.28
CA THR A 97 -8.69 -2.74 2.64
C THR A 97 -10.07 -2.92 3.29
N TRP A 98 -11.11 -2.33 2.69
CA TRP A 98 -12.51 -2.49 3.07
C TRP A 98 -12.91 -3.96 3.19
N LYS A 99 -13.64 -4.32 4.26
CA LYS A 99 -14.14 -5.68 4.43
C LYS A 99 -15.11 -6.05 3.32
N ASP A 100 -16.10 -5.21 3.11
CA ASP A 100 -17.02 -5.34 1.98
C ASP A 100 -16.30 -4.87 0.72
N ALA A 101 -16.34 -5.68 -0.34
CA ALA A 101 -15.75 -5.30 -1.62
C ALA A 101 -16.57 -4.19 -2.31
N GLU A 102 -17.87 -4.09 -2.01
CA GLU A 102 -18.77 -3.08 -2.58
C GLU A 102 -18.42 -1.65 -2.12
N ASP A 103 -17.79 -1.51 -0.93
CA ASP A 103 -17.31 -0.23 -0.43
C ASP A 103 -16.12 0.33 -1.24
N CYS A 104 -15.52 -0.47 -2.13
CA CYS A 104 -14.47 -0.08 -3.07
C CYS A 104 -14.92 -0.30 -4.53
N ALA A 105 -15.96 0.42 -4.94
CA ALA A 105 -16.54 0.37 -6.27
C ALA A 105 -15.75 1.22 -7.31
N VAL A 106 -14.47 0.90 -7.48
CA VAL A 106 -13.62 1.52 -8.52
C VAL A 106 -13.79 0.83 -9.87
N ASP A 107 -13.89 1.67 -10.91
CA ASP A 107 -13.70 1.30 -12.31
C ASP A 107 -12.29 1.69 -12.78
N GLY A 108 -11.44 0.71 -13.11
CA GLY A 108 -10.12 0.91 -13.72
C GLY A 108 -8.94 0.52 -12.83
N PRO A 109 -7.78 0.16 -13.44
CA PRO A 109 -6.71 -0.48 -12.69
C PRO A 109 -5.71 0.55 -12.13
N VAL A 110 -5.47 0.47 -10.81
CA VAL A 110 -4.32 1.07 -10.13
C VAL A 110 -3.32 -0.05 -9.88
N ALA A 111 -2.03 0.18 -10.10
CA ALA A 111 -1.02 -0.82 -9.78
C ALA A 111 -0.95 -1.04 -8.25
N ALA A 112 -0.88 -2.27 -7.79
CA ALA A 112 -0.98 -2.58 -6.36
C ALA A 112 0.10 -3.56 -5.90
N LEU A 113 0.85 -3.16 -4.89
CA LEU A 113 1.73 -4.03 -4.13
C LEU A 113 1.20 -4.19 -2.71
N HIS A 114 1.07 -5.43 -2.27
CA HIS A 114 0.80 -5.76 -0.88
C HIS A 114 2.00 -6.48 -0.27
N VAL A 115 2.49 -6.01 0.87
CA VAL A 115 3.57 -6.62 1.64
C VAL A 115 3.02 -6.96 3.02
N HIS A 116 3.19 -8.20 3.46
CA HIS A 116 2.60 -8.61 4.74
C HIS A 116 3.39 -9.74 5.41
N GLY A 117 3.62 -9.59 6.72
CA GLY A 117 4.22 -10.63 7.55
C GLY A 117 3.21 -11.70 7.94
N ASP A 118 3.53 -12.98 7.77
CA ASP A 118 2.57 -14.05 8.06
C ASP A 118 2.40 -14.37 9.56
N LEU A 119 3.24 -13.76 10.41
CA LEU A 119 3.10 -13.76 11.87
C LEU A 119 2.67 -12.40 12.42
N ASP A 120 2.09 -11.53 11.59
CA ASP A 120 1.48 -10.27 12.04
C ASP A 120 0.34 -10.56 13.03
N ASP A 121 0.49 -10.08 14.26
CA ASP A 121 -0.44 -10.25 15.38
C ASP A 121 -1.37 -9.04 15.61
N THR A 122 -1.21 -7.99 14.80
CA THR A 122 -1.97 -6.74 14.88
C THR A 122 -2.96 -6.65 13.72
N ILE A 123 -2.47 -6.77 12.49
CA ILE A 123 -3.27 -6.89 11.27
C ILE A 123 -3.02 -8.28 10.71
N LEU A 124 -3.92 -9.22 10.99
CA LEU A 124 -3.69 -10.64 10.71
C LEU A 124 -3.54 -10.87 9.20
N TYR A 125 -2.51 -11.63 8.81
CA TYR A 125 -2.29 -12.04 7.41
C TYR A 125 -3.52 -12.77 6.84
N ASP A 126 -4.13 -13.65 7.63
CA ASP A 126 -5.33 -14.42 7.24
C ASP A 126 -6.63 -13.58 7.32
N GLY A 127 -6.53 -12.30 7.67
CA GLY A 127 -7.65 -11.38 7.78
C GLY A 127 -8.45 -11.53 9.07
N SER A 128 -9.56 -10.79 9.16
CA SER A 128 -10.43 -10.79 10.33
C SER A 128 -11.89 -10.58 9.94
N PRO A 129 -12.83 -10.56 10.91
CA PRO A 129 -14.19 -10.09 10.63
C PRO A 129 -14.27 -8.63 10.14
N TYR A 130 -13.23 -7.81 10.34
CA TYR A 130 -13.23 -6.38 10.03
C TYR A 130 -12.46 -6.02 8.76
N TYR A 131 -11.65 -6.93 8.20
CA TYR A 131 -10.86 -6.73 6.99
C TYR A 131 -10.54 -8.08 6.29
N PRO A 132 -10.30 -8.10 4.97
CA PRO A 132 -9.92 -9.32 4.25
C PRO A 132 -8.50 -9.81 4.60
N SER A 133 -8.13 -11.01 4.16
CA SER A 133 -6.74 -11.49 4.26
C SER A 133 -5.81 -10.69 3.35
N ALA A 134 -4.50 -10.80 3.54
CA ALA A 134 -3.49 -10.24 2.63
C ALA A 134 -3.70 -10.73 1.19
N GLU A 135 -3.93 -12.05 1.02
CA GLU A 135 -4.20 -12.68 -0.27
C GLU A 135 -5.52 -12.20 -0.90
N GLU A 136 -6.59 -12.08 -0.12
CA GLU A 136 -7.86 -11.55 -0.60
C GLU A 136 -7.77 -10.05 -0.94
N THR A 137 -7.03 -9.27 -0.12
CA THR A 137 -6.79 -7.84 -0.35
C THR A 137 -6.19 -7.61 -1.72
N ILE A 138 -5.07 -8.27 -2.02
CA ILE A 138 -4.37 -8.10 -3.30
C ILE A 138 -5.08 -8.80 -4.46
N GLY A 139 -5.75 -9.94 -4.20
CA GLY A 139 -6.55 -10.66 -5.20
C GLY A 139 -7.68 -9.81 -5.77
N ARG A 140 -8.34 -8.99 -4.94
CA ARG A 140 -9.34 -8.01 -5.41
C ARG A 140 -8.73 -6.97 -6.36
N TRP A 141 -7.46 -6.60 -6.19
CA TRP A 141 -6.77 -5.71 -7.13
C TRP A 141 -6.33 -6.42 -8.39
N ALA A 142 -5.96 -7.70 -8.31
CA ALA A 142 -5.71 -8.53 -9.49
C ALA A 142 -6.98 -8.63 -10.36
N GLU A 143 -8.15 -8.82 -9.74
CA GLU A 143 -9.45 -8.82 -10.43
C GLU A 143 -9.72 -7.46 -11.12
N LYS A 144 -9.52 -6.35 -10.40
CA LYS A 144 -9.66 -4.98 -10.95
C LYS A 144 -8.69 -4.70 -12.09
N ALA A 145 -7.50 -5.30 -12.06
CA ALA A 145 -6.49 -5.21 -13.09
C ALA A 145 -6.66 -6.20 -14.25
N GLY A 146 -7.72 -7.02 -14.24
CA GLY A 146 -8.00 -7.97 -15.31
C GLY A 146 -6.96 -9.09 -15.42
N CYS A 147 -6.22 -9.36 -14.35
CA CYS A 147 -5.18 -10.40 -14.33
C CYS A 147 -5.75 -11.79 -14.62
N GLU A 148 -4.96 -12.65 -15.24
CA GLU A 148 -5.34 -14.04 -15.52
C GLU A 148 -4.70 -15.01 -14.51
N GLY A 149 -5.54 -15.83 -13.87
CA GLY A 149 -5.07 -16.93 -13.02
C GLY A 149 -4.50 -16.51 -11.66
N GLU A 150 -3.66 -17.38 -11.11
CA GLU A 150 -3.00 -17.23 -9.81
C GLU A 150 -1.66 -16.52 -9.96
N PRO A 151 -1.15 -15.85 -8.92
CA PRO A 151 0.17 -15.23 -8.98
C PRO A 151 1.27 -16.27 -9.13
N VAL A 152 2.34 -15.91 -9.82
CA VAL A 152 3.55 -16.74 -9.95
C VAL A 152 4.62 -16.23 -9.00
N VAL A 153 5.28 -17.14 -8.29
CA VAL A 153 6.47 -16.80 -7.49
C VAL A 153 7.59 -16.38 -8.44
N VAL A 154 8.14 -15.19 -8.22
CA VAL A 154 9.21 -14.61 -9.01
C VAL A 154 10.56 -14.96 -8.39
N ASP A 155 10.72 -14.69 -7.10
CA ASP A 155 11.93 -14.97 -6.33
C ASP A 155 11.66 -14.97 -4.81
N GLU A 156 12.73 -15.19 -4.04
CA GLU A 156 12.77 -15.03 -2.59
C GLU A 156 13.85 -13.99 -2.25
N GLN A 157 13.56 -13.08 -1.33
CA GLN A 157 14.43 -11.98 -0.92
C GLN A 157 14.57 -11.91 0.61
N ASP A 158 15.70 -11.37 1.06
CA ASP A 158 16.00 -11.10 2.47
C ASP A 158 15.67 -9.62 2.78
N PHE A 159 14.47 -9.39 3.28
CA PHE A 159 13.87 -8.07 3.49
C PHE A 159 13.60 -7.73 4.95
N ASP A 160 13.72 -8.67 5.88
CA ASP A 160 13.62 -8.47 7.33
C ASP A 160 14.88 -8.97 8.07
N ASP A 161 15.71 -8.03 8.55
CA ASP A 161 16.94 -8.32 9.30
C ASP A 161 16.66 -9.11 10.61
N ALA A 162 15.41 -9.18 11.08
CA ALA A 162 15.03 -9.95 12.26
C ALA A 162 14.77 -11.44 11.96
N VAL A 163 14.66 -11.83 10.69
CA VAL A 163 14.38 -13.20 10.24
C VAL A 163 15.57 -13.70 9.44
N ALA A 164 15.92 -14.98 9.58
CA ALA A 164 17.11 -15.53 8.93
C ALA A 164 16.78 -16.13 7.55
N GLY A 165 17.53 -15.73 6.53
CA GLY A 165 17.45 -16.28 5.18
C GLY A 165 16.70 -15.35 4.23
N ALA A 166 16.38 -15.82 3.03
CA ALA A 166 15.49 -15.10 2.11
C ALA A 166 14.05 -15.45 2.47
N GLU A 167 13.47 -14.72 3.42
CA GLU A 167 12.17 -15.01 4.02
C GLU A 167 10.98 -14.43 3.25
N THR A 168 11.23 -13.46 2.37
CA THR A 168 10.18 -12.78 1.62
C THR A 168 9.97 -13.42 0.27
N VAL A 169 8.83 -14.09 0.11
CA VAL A 169 8.40 -14.68 -1.17
C VAL A 169 7.68 -13.60 -1.98
N ARG A 170 8.24 -13.23 -3.13
CA ARG A 170 7.62 -12.28 -4.05
C ARG A 170 6.85 -13.01 -5.13
N SER A 171 5.58 -12.67 -5.28
CA SER A 171 4.71 -13.24 -6.30
C SER A 171 3.99 -12.14 -7.08
N GLU A 172 3.78 -12.37 -8.37
CA GLU A 172 3.20 -11.39 -9.28
C GLU A 172 2.12 -12.02 -10.15
N TRP A 173 1.02 -11.29 -10.37
CA TRP A 173 0.02 -11.69 -11.35
C TRP A 173 0.49 -11.35 -12.76
N GLN A 174 0.04 -12.14 -13.73
CA GLN A 174 0.42 -12.00 -15.14
C GLN A 174 -0.80 -11.61 -15.99
N GLY A 175 -0.53 -11.01 -17.15
CA GLY A 175 -1.59 -10.62 -18.10
C GLY A 175 -2.47 -9.47 -17.61
N CYS A 176 -2.03 -8.72 -16.61
CA CYS A 176 -2.76 -7.60 -16.02
C CYS A 176 -2.65 -6.32 -16.86
N GLU A 177 -3.64 -5.44 -16.75
CA GLU A 177 -3.58 -4.06 -17.27
C GLU A 177 -2.62 -3.17 -16.48
N ARG A 178 -2.40 -3.49 -15.20
CA ARG A 178 -1.44 -2.85 -14.29
C ARG A 178 -0.76 -3.89 -13.41
N ASP A 179 0.43 -3.58 -12.94
CA ASP A 179 1.22 -4.50 -12.12
C ASP A 179 0.54 -4.76 -10.77
N VAL A 180 0.43 -6.04 -10.41
CA VAL A 180 -0.14 -6.49 -9.14
C VAL A 180 0.79 -7.54 -8.52
N ALA A 181 1.22 -7.29 -7.28
CA ALA A 181 2.22 -8.09 -6.60
C ALA A 181 1.90 -8.31 -5.11
N LEU A 182 2.30 -9.48 -4.61
CA LEU A 182 2.26 -9.84 -3.19
C LEU A 182 3.66 -10.23 -2.73
N TRP A 183 4.15 -9.57 -1.68
CA TRP A 183 5.38 -9.93 -0.99
C TRP A 183 5.04 -10.47 0.39
N LYS A 184 5.03 -11.80 0.51
CA LYS A 184 4.76 -12.48 1.78
C LYS A 184 6.06 -12.61 2.57
N MET A 185 6.15 -11.96 3.72
CA MET A 185 7.31 -12.02 4.61
C MET A 185 7.12 -13.15 5.63
N THR A 186 7.71 -14.31 5.36
CA THR A 186 7.52 -15.52 6.17
C THR A 186 8.25 -15.39 7.50
N GLY A 187 7.55 -15.54 8.62
CA GLY A 187 8.12 -15.40 9.96
C GLY A 187 8.20 -13.96 10.47
N SER A 188 7.83 -12.97 9.66
CA SER A 188 7.81 -11.56 10.05
C SER A 188 6.50 -11.15 10.73
N GLY A 189 6.58 -10.19 11.64
CA GLY A 189 5.43 -9.63 12.37
C GLY A 189 4.93 -8.29 11.80
N HIS A 190 4.15 -7.56 12.59
CA HIS A 190 3.53 -6.28 12.18
C HIS A 190 4.53 -5.16 11.85
N ILE A 191 5.68 -5.16 12.52
CA ILE A 191 6.74 -4.16 12.38
C ILE A 191 8.05 -4.89 12.04
N PRO A 192 8.23 -5.32 10.78
CA PRO A 192 9.46 -5.98 10.35
C PRO A 192 10.66 -5.03 10.46
N PHE A 193 11.85 -5.58 10.72
CA PHE A 193 13.08 -4.79 10.72
C PHE A 193 13.64 -4.71 9.30
N VAL A 194 13.03 -3.85 8.48
CA VAL A 194 13.25 -3.87 7.03
C VAL A 194 14.68 -3.54 6.60
N THR A 195 15.20 -4.30 5.64
CA THR A 195 16.56 -4.11 5.11
C THR A 195 16.65 -2.89 4.16
N PRO A 196 17.85 -2.36 3.88
CA PRO A 196 18.04 -1.38 2.82
C PRO A 196 17.64 -1.89 1.42
N ALA A 197 17.72 -3.22 1.20
CA ALA A 197 17.30 -3.84 -0.05
C ALA A 197 15.78 -3.74 -0.21
N PHE A 198 15.00 -4.01 0.84
CA PHE A 198 13.56 -3.78 0.85
C PHE A 198 13.20 -2.35 0.46
N GLN A 199 13.87 -1.35 1.06
CA GLN A 199 13.59 0.05 0.77
C GLN A 199 13.88 0.44 -0.68
N ALA A 200 14.94 -0.14 -1.27
CA ALA A 200 15.30 0.09 -2.66
C ALA A 200 14.29 -0.57 -3.60
N GLU A 201 13.99 -1.85 -3.39
CA GLU A 201 13.05 -2.60 -4.21
C GLU A 201 11.64 -2.00 -4.15
N LEU A 202 11.16 -1.63 -2.96
CA LEU A 202 9.86 -0.98 -2.80
C LEU A 202 9.78 0.32 -3.59
N ALA A 203 10.83 1.16 -3.52
CA ALA A 203 10.87 2.41 -4.26
C ALA A 203 10.92 2.19 -5.77
N GLU A 204 11.71 1.23 -6.23
CA GLU A 204 11.84 0.89 -7.65
C GLU A 204 10.52 0.32 -8.19
N TRP A 205 9.90 -0.64 -7.49
CA TRP A 205 8.60 -1.21 -7.87
C TRP A 205 7.52 -0.13 -7.99
N VAL A 206 7.38 0.76 -7.00
CA VAL A 206 6.35 1.82 -7.03
C VAL A 206 6.55 2.78 -8.20
N LEU A 207 7.80 3.12 -8.52
CA LEU A 207 8.11 4.04 -9.61
C LEU A 207 7.95 3.43 -11.00
N GLU A 208 8.24 2.13 -11.15
CA GLU A 208 8.06 1.38 -12.40
C GLU A 208 6.58 1.08 -12.67
N ALA A 209 5.86 0.61 -11.66
CA ALA A 209 4.43 0.29 -11.74
C ALA A 209 3.57 1.54 -12.03
N GLY A 210 4.05 2.72 -11.61
CA GLY A 210 3.44 4.01 -11.92
C GLY A 210 3.59 4.45 -13.39
N GLY A 211 4.28 3.67 -14.23
CA GLY A 211 4.51 3.97 -15.65
C GLY A 211 5.73 4.88 -15.93
N PRO A 212 6.21 4.94 -17.19
CA PRO A 212 7.29 5.83 -17.62
C PRO A 212 6.89 7.31 -17.60
#